data_AF-A0A353B4U8-F1
#
_entry.id   AF-A0A353B4U8-F1
#
_cell.length_a   1.000
_cell.length_b   1.000
_cell.length_c   1.000
_cell.angle_alpha   90.00
_cell.angle_beta   90.00
_cell.angle_gamma   90.00
#
_symmetry.space_group_name_H-M   'P 1'
#
loop_
_entity.id
_entity.type
_entity.pdbx_description
1 polymer ?
#
loop_
_entity_poly.entity_id
_entity_poly.type
_entity_poly.pdbx_seq_one_letter_code
_entity_poly.pdbx_strand_id
1 'polypeptide(L)'
;MNRSFYIQTLLGLIAVANCPLLTTIASATENADAATKRIGNDIEYLASDELEGRGPGTKGLQVAAEFIRDTFKEAGLKGGAEDGSYMQPFQIGLGTKPVMKKTWLILRGPDGQEMKLEAGEDYQPLATGGNGNAESEIIFIGYGISAADKKYDDYEGIDVDGKVVLMIRRE
;
A
#
# COMPACT_ATOMS: atom_id res chain seq x y z
N MET A 1 1.59 52.32 76.54
CA MET A 1 1.33 51.17 77.44
C MET A 1 1.42 49.90 76.58
N ASN A 2 2.50 49.11 76.74
CA ASN A 2 2.76 47.69 76.38
C ASN A 2 2.22 47.08 75.06
N ARG A 3 2.92 46.27 74.24
CA ARG A 3 4.23 45.56 74.28
C ARG A 3 4.51 44.91 72.90
N SER A 4 5.78 44.94 72.47
CA SER A 4 6.64 43.90 71.83
C SER A 4 6.11 42.81 70.85
N PHE A 5 6.76 42.75 69.67
CA PHE A 5 7.29 41.60 68.85
C PHE A 5 6.53 40.24 68.75
N TYR A 6 6.40 39.67 67.52
CA TYR A 6 7.07 38.42 67.06
C TYR A 6 6.72 38.02 65.60
N ILE A 7 7.69 37.37 64.94
CA ILE A 7 7.76 36.82 63.57
C ILE A 7 7.08 35.44 63.49
N GLN A 8 6.42 35.05 62.36
CA GLN A 8 6.60 33.77 61.64
C GLN A 8 5.55 33.47 60.52
N THR A 9 6.12 33.02 59.39
CA THR A 9 5.66 32.24 58.22
C THR A 9 4.33 31.46 58.28
N LEU A 10 3.53 31.47 57.19
CA LEU A 10 3.07 30.21 56.54
C LEU A 10 2.49 30.42 55.12
N LEU A 11 2.92 29.54 54.21
CA LEU A 11 2.46 29.34 52.83
C LEU A 11 0.99 28.91 52.71
N GLY A 12 0.36 29.32 51.60
CA GLY A 12 -0.29 28.38 50.68
C GLY A 12 -1.81 28.26 50.73
N LEU A 13 -2.47 28.62 49.61
CA LEU A 13 -3.26 27.70 48.79
C LEU A 13 -3.67 28.41 47.49
N ILE A 14 -3.08 28.04 46.35
CA ILE A 14 -3.58 28.45 45.03
C ILE A 14 -4.73 27.51 44.69
N ALA A 15 -5.94 28.06 44.64
CA ALA A 15 -7.11 27.36 44.12
C ALA A 15 -6.93 27.16 42.61
N VAL A 16 -6.74 25.91 42.19
CA VAL A 16 -6.73 25.52 40.77
C VAL A 16 -8.17 25.55 40.28
N ALA A 17 -8.50 26.57 39.48
CA ALA A 17 -9.77 26.67 38.79
C ALA A 17 -9.87 25.60 37.69
N ASN A 18 -10.91 24.76 37.75
CA ASN A 18 -11.28 23.80 36.71
C ASN A 18 -11.58 24.53 35.39
N CYS A 19 -10.67 24.45 34.43
CA CYS A 19 -10.80 25.04 33.10
C CYS A 19 -11.15 23.93 32.07
N PRO A 20 -12.36 23.93 31.48
CA PRO A 20 -12.82 22.87 30.56
C PRO A 20 -12.05 22.79 29.22
N LEU A 21 -11.26 23.82 28.89
CA LEU A 21 -10.37 23.84 27.73
C LEU A 21 -9.19 22.87 27.86
N LEU A 22 -8.70 22.63 29.08
CA LEU A 22 -7.59 21.68 29.32
C LEU A 22 -8.04 20.22 29.21
N THR A 23 -9.30 19.93 29.57
CA THR A 23 -9.86 18.56 29.49
C THR A 23 -10.11 18.11 28.04
N THR A 24 -10.50 19.05 27.15
CA THR A 24 -10.80 18.74 25.74
C THR A 24 -9.53 18.39 24.94
N ILE A 25 -8.42 19.10 25.18
CA ILE A 25 -7.15 18.86 24.47
C ILE A 25 -6.53 17.53 24.94
N ALA A 26 -6.58 17.23 26.24
CA ALA A 26 -6.07 15.96 26.78
C ALA A 26 -6.80 14.74 26.19
N SER A 27 -8.13 14.78 26.08
CA SER A 27 -8.92 13.69 25.51
C SER A 27 -8.69 13.49 24.00
N ALA A 28 -8.49 14.57 23.24
CA ALA A 28 -8.20 14.46 21.81
C ALA A 28 -6.82 13.81 21.53
N THR A 29 -5.80 14.15 22.33
CA THR A 29 -4.46 13.56 22.22
C THR A 29 -4.44 12.10 22.68
N GLU A 30 -5.11 11.76 23.77
CA GLU A 30 -5.24 10.38 24.26
C GLU A 30 -5.95 9.46 23.22
N ASN A 31 -6.98 9.98 22.55
CA ASN A 31 -7.65 9.28 21.46
C ASN A 31 -6.76 9.10 20.22
N ALA A 32 -5.92 10.09 19.89
CA ALA A 32 -4.98 9.98 18.77
C ALA A 32 -3.87 8.95 19.04
N ASP A 33 -3.34 8.92 20.27
CA ASP A 33 -2.33 7.93 20.67
C ASP A 33 -2.91 6.52 20.71
N ALA A 34 -4.13 6.36 21.24
CA ALA A 34 -4.84 5.08 21.24
C ALA A 34 -5.12 4.59 19.82
N ALA A 35 -5.57 5.47 18.93
CA ALA A 35 -5.81 5.14 17.52
C ALA A 35 -4.51 4.75 16.80
N THR A 36 -3.42 5.50 17.02
CA THR A 36 -2.11 5.22 16.44
C THR A 36 -1.60 3.86 16.90
N LYS A 37 -1.70 3.55 18.19
CA LYS A 37 -1.30 2.25 18.74
C LYS A 37 -2.14 1.11 18.16
N ARG A 38 -3.46 1.28 18.08
CA ARG A 38 -4.36 0.27 17.50
C ARG A 38 -4.01 -0.02 16.04
N ILE A 39 -3.87 1.03 15.21
CA ILE A 39 -3.49 0.89 13.80
C ILE A 39 -2.11 0.25 13.67
N GLY A 40 -1.15 0.65 14.51
CA GLY A 40 0.19 0.07 14.54
C GLY A 40 0.16 -1.44 14.79
N ASN A 41 -0.60 -1.87 15.80
CA ASN A 41 -0.76 -3.29 16.12
C ASN A 41 -1.41 -4.07 14.97
N ASP A 42 -2.44 -3.50 14.33
CA ASP A 42 -3.10 -4.15 13.18
C ASP A 42 -2.10 -4.33 12.03
N ILE A 43 -1.31 -3.30 11.71
CA ILE A 43 -0.27 -3.34 10.67
C ILE A 43 0.78 -4.39 11.02
N GLU A 44 1.28 -4.40 12.26
CA GLU A 44 2.30 -5.35 12.71
C GLU A 44 1.81 -6.79 12.59
N TYR A 45 0.60 -7.10 13.08
CA TYR A 45 0.03 -8.43 12.97
C TYR A 45 -0.18 -8.83 11.51
N LEU A 46 -0.81 -7.96 10.72
CA LEU A 46 -1.09 -8.22 9.32
C LEU A 46 0.21 -8.35 8.50
N ALA A 47 1.30 -7.70 8.86
CA ALA A 47 2.59 -7.82 8.18
C ALA A 47 3.51 -8.90 8.78
N SER A 48 3.06 -9.62 9.81
CA SER A 48 3.90 -10.58 10.52
C SER A 48 4.23 -11.83 9.69
N ASP A 49 5.34 -12.46 10.05
CA ASP A 49 5.77 -13.74 9.46
C ASP A 49 4.73 -14.85 9.63
N GLU A 50 3.86 -14.78 10.64
CA GLU A 50 2.80 -15.77 10.88
C GLU A 50 1.82 -15.89 9.70
N LEU A 51 1.66 -14.82 8.93
CA LEU A 51 0.80 -14.82 7.75
C LEU A 51 1.54 -15.33 6.51
N GLU A 52 2.87 -15.37 6.48
CA GLU A 52 3.66 -15.86 5.32
C GLU A 52 3.29 -15.18 3.97
N GLY A 53 2.62 -14.02 4.03
CA GLY A 53 2.07 -13.30 2.87
C GLY A 53 0.59 -13.61 2.54
N ARG A 54 -0.01 -12.77 1.68
CA ARG A 54 -1.47 -12.78 1.40
C ARG A 54 -1.79 -12.90 -0.08
N GLY A 55 -1.02 -13.72 -0.79
CA GLY A 55 -1.32 -14.05 -2.18
C GLY A 55 -2.68 -14.76 -2.30
N PRO A 56 -3.36 -14.64 -3.45
CA PRO A 56 -4.59 -15.40 -3.69
C PRO A 56 -4.43 -16.90 -3.40
N GLY A 57 -5.30 -17.45 -2.55
CA GLY A 57 -5.31 -18.86 -2.17
C GLY A 57 -4.28 -19.27 -1.10
N THR A 58 -3.50 -18.34 -0.53
CA THR A 58 -2.57 -18.66 0.57
C THR A 58 -3.30 -18.79 1.91
N LYS A 59 -2.70 -19.55 2.84
CA LYS A 59 -3.18 -19.63 4.23
C LYS A 59 -3.20 -18.25 4.91
N GLY A 60 -2.16 -17.46 4.69
CA GLY A 60 -2.08 -16.10 5.23
C GLY A 60 -3.20 -15.18 4.81
N LEU A 61 -3.64 -15.27 3.54
CA LEU A 61 -4.79 -14.51 3.07
C LEU A 61 -6.06 -14.90 3.82
N GLN A 62 -6.27 -16.19 4.06
CA GLN A 62 -7.43 -16.68 4.83
C GLN A 62 -7.40 -16.16 6.27
N VAL A 63 -6.25 -16.26 6.95
CA VAL A 63 -6.09 -15.76 8.33
C VAL A 63 -6.33 -14.26 8.41
N ALA A 64 -5.79 -13.49 7.46
CA ALA A 64 -6.02 -12.04 7.39
C ALA A 64 -7.50 -11.69 7.16
N ALA A 65 -8.20 -12.43 6.30
CA ALA A 65 -9.63 -12.23 6.06
C ALA A 65 -10.46 -12.52 7.31
N GLU A 66 -10.10 -13.56 8.09
CA GLU A 66 -10.74 -13.89 9.35
C GLU A 66 -10.51 -12.83 10.42
N PHE A 67 -9.27 -12.32 10.53
CA PHE A 67 -8.93 -11.20 11.42
C PHE A 67 -9.81 -9.99 11.12
N ILE A 68 -9.89 -9.54 9.85
CA ILE A 68 -10.71 -8.39 9.45
C ILE A 68 -12.19 -8.62 9.74
N ARG A 69 -12.71 -9.82 9.44
CA ARG A 69 -14.10 -10.21 9.77
C ARG A 69 -14.37 -10.04 11.26
N ASP A 70 -13.47 -10.53 12.11
CA ASP A 70 -13.69 -10.52 13.55
C ASP A 70 -13.56 -9.11 14.12
N THR A 71 -12.62 -8.30 13.62
CA THR A 71 -12.56 -6.86 13.93
C THR A 71 -13.86 -6.14 13.56
N PHE A 72 -14.48 -6.46 12.42
CA PHE A 72 -15.77 -5.87 12.03
C PHE A 72 -16.91 -6.26 12.97
N LYS A 73 -16.94 -7.52 13.43
CA LYS A 73 -17.91 -7.97 14.42
C LYS A 73 -17.73 -7.26 15.77
N GLU A 74 -16.49 -7.14 16.23
CA GLU A 74 -16.16 -6.44 17.48
C GLU A 74 -16.56 -4.97 17.44
N ALA A 75 -16.44 -4.33 16.26
CA ALA A 75 -16.89 -2.97 16.02
C ALA A 75 -18.42 -2.84 15.87
N GLY A 76 -19.19 -3.93 15.91
CA GLY A 76 -20.65 -3.94 15.77
C GLY A 76 -21.14 -3.70 14.35
N LEU A 77 -20.29 -3.86 13.34
CA LEU A 77 -20.67 -3.74 11.93
C LEU A 77 -21.49 -4.96 11.50
N LYS A 78 -22.42 -4.74 10.57
CA LYS A 78 -23.15 -5.82 9.89
C LYS A 78 -22.37 -6.30 8.67
N GLY A 79 -22.53 -7.57 8.32
CA GLY A 79 -21.99 -8.10 7.07
C GLY A 79 -22.61 -7.42 5.84
N GLY A 80 -21.80 -7.20 4.80
CA GLY A 80 -22.17 -6.49 3.58
C GLY A 80 -22.37 -7.37 2.35
N ALA A 81 -22.15 -8.68 2.47
CA ALA A 81 -22.41 -9.62 1.39
C ALA A 81 -23.94 -9.82 1.20
N GLU A 82 -24.34 -10.37 0.05
CA GLU A 82 -25.75 -10.59 -0.31
C GLU A 82 -26.49 -11.49 0.71
N ASP A 83 -25.77 -12.45 1.31
CA ASP A 83 -26.28 -13.33 2.37
C ASP A 83 -26.18 -12.73 3.78
N GLY A 84 -25.77 -11.46 3.89
CA GLY A 84 -25.53 -10.78 5.16
C GLY A 84 -24.25 -11.20 5.89
N SER A 85 -23.40 -12.02 5.26
CA SER A 85 -22.10 -12.39 5.80
C SER A 85 -21.05 -11.28 5.58
N TYR A 86 -19.87 -11.49 6.17
CA TYR A 86 -18.70 -10.62 5.99
C TYR A 86 -17.81 -11.08 4.84
N MET A 87 -18.17 -12.16 4.14
CA MET A 87 -17.34 -12.78 3.11
C MET A 87 -18.05 -12.69 1.76
N GLN A 88 -17.44 -11.99 0.81
CA GLN A 88 -17.98 -11.86 -0.54
C GLN A 88 -17.26 -12.84 -1.48
N PRO A 89 -17.94 -13.88 -1.99
CA PRO A 89 -17.33 -14.78 -2.96
C PRO A 89 -17.24 -14.12 -4.34
N PHE A 90 -16.12 -14.32 -5.02
CA PHE A 90 -15.93 -13.95 -6.42
C PHE A 90 -14.93 -14.91 -7.09
N GLN A 91 -15.02 -15.03 -8.41
CA GLN A 91 -14.11 -15.87 -9.19
C GLN A 91 -12.88 -15.07 -9.62
N ILE A 92 -11.72 -15.70 -9.48
CA ILE A 92 -10.44 -15.17 -9.98
C ILE A 92 -9.77 -16.20 -10.88
N GLY A 93 -9.22 -15.74 -11.99
CA GLY A 93 -8.33 -16.54 -12.83
C GLY A 93 -6.98 -16.67 -12.14
N LEU A 94 -6.74 -17.79 -11.46
CA LEU A 94 -5.40 -18.13 -10.97
C LEU A 94 -4.64 -18.84 -12.07
N GLY A 95 -3.56 -18.24 -12.55
CA GLY A 95 -2.54 -19.00 -13.26
C GLY A 95 -2.43 -18.74 -14.75
N THR A 96 -1.89 -17.58 -15.05
CA THR A 96 -0.77 -17.59 -15.98
C THR A 96 0.51 -17.44 -15.17
N LYS A 97 1.52 -18.23 -15.51
CA LYS A 97 2.89 -18.04 -15.04
C LYS A 97 3.77 -17.94 -16.27
N PRO A 98 4.77 -17.03 -16.28
CA PRO A 98 5.70 -17.00 -17.38
C PRO A 98 6.45 -18.34 -17.49
N VAL A 99 6.70 -18.79 -18.71
CA VAL A 99 7.52 -19.99 -18.96
C VAL A 99 8.99 -19.58 -18.88
N MET A 100 9.49 -19.33 -17.67
CA MET A 100 10.80 -18.72 -17.42
C MET A 100 11.94 -19.36 -18.22
N LYS A 101 11.95 -20.69 -18.37
CA LYS A 101 12.98 -21.43 -19.16
C LYS A 101 13.00 -21.09 -20.66
N LYS A 102 11.93 -20.53 -21.20
CA LYS A 102 11.78 -20.15 -22.61
C LYS A 102 11.62 -18.64 -22.80
N THR A 103 11.62 -17.86 -21.72
CA THR A 103 11.55 -16.41 -21.76
C THR A 103 12.96 -15.85 -21.66
N TRP A 104 13.33 -15.03 -22.63
CA TRP A 104 14.64 -14.40 -22.70
C TRP A 104 14.47 -13.00 -23.29
N LEU A 105 15.38 -12.10 -22.91
CA LEU A 105 15.44 -10.74 -23.42
C LEU A 105 16.90 -10.40 -23.67
N ILE A 106 17.18 -9.87 -24.87
CA ILE A 106 18.50 -9.41 -25.27
C ILE A 106 18.33 -7.97 -25.74
N LEU A 107 19.09 -7.04 -25.15
CA LEU A 107 19.19 -5.67 -25.63
C LEU A 107 20.42 -5.55 -26.53
N ARG A 108 20.24 -4.96 -27.71
CA ARG A 108 21.34 -4.66 -28.63
C ARG A 108 21.58 -3.17 -28.68
N GLY A 109 22.81 -2.76 -28.39
CA GLY A 109 23.24 -1.37 -28.49
C GLY A 109 23.56 -0.96 -29.93
N PRO A 110 23.70 0.34 -30.18
CA PRO A 110 23.93 0.89 -31.52
C PRO A 110 25.25 0.43 -32.17
N ASP A 111 26.25 0.08 -31.35
CA ASP A 111 27.55 -0.40 -31.81
C ASP A 111 27.63 -1.93 -31.92
N GLY A 112 26.47 -2.61 -31.83
CA GLY A 112 26.37 -4.07 -31.90
C GLY A 112 26.69 -4.79 -30.59
N GLN A 113 26.84 -4.08 -29.47
CA GLN A 113 26.98 -4.74 -28.17
C GLN A 113 25.68 -5.47 -27.80
N GLU A 114 25.79 -6.70 -27.32
CA GLU A 114 24.65 -7.47 -26.81
C GLU A 114 24.69 -7.54 -25.29
N MET A 115 23.55 -7.25 -24.67
CA MET A 115 23.31 -7.45 -23.25
C MET A 115 22.17 -8.45 -23.09
N LYS A 116 22.51 -9.67 -22.70
CA LYS A 116 21.53 -10.69 -22.34
C LYS A 116 21.08 -10.48 -20.90
N LEU A 117 19.77 -10.36 -20.69
CA LEU A 117 19.18 -10.15 -19.37
C LEU A 117 18.73 -11.46 -18.74
N GLU A 118 18.95 -11.58 -17.44
CA GLU A 118 18.54 -12.72 -16.62
C GLU A 118 17.14 -12.51 -16.04
N ALA A 119 16.24 -13.45 -16.35
CA ALA A 119 14.85 -13.37 -15.92
C ALA A 119 14.74 -13.70 -14.42
N GLY A 120 14.13 -12.80 -13.64
CA GLY A 120 14.06 -12.87 -12.19
C GLY A 120 15.14 -12.06 -11.46
N GLU A 121 16.18 -11.62 -12.18
CA GLU A 121 17.22 -10.73 -11.64
C GLU A 121 17.16 -9.35 -12.31
N ASP A 122 17.30 -9.30 -13.63
CA ASP A 122 17.30 -8.05 -14.41
C ASP A 122 15.89 -7.62 -14.82
N TYR A 123 14.98 -8.57 -14.99
CA TYR A 123 13.60 -8.30 -15.38
C TYR A 123 12.64 -9.39 -14.92
N GLN A 124 11.39 -9.02 -14.66
CA GLN A 124 10.32 -9.95 -14.31
C GLN A 124 9.29 -9.99 -15.45
N PRO A 125 9.18 -11.10 -16.21
CA PRO A 125 8.12 -11.23 -17.19
C PRO A 125 6.76 -11.19 -16.51
N LEU A 126 5.83 -10.42 -17.07
CA LEU A 126 4.44 -10.47 -16.65
C LEU A 126 3.79 -11.72 -17.25
N ALA A 127 2.92 -12.35 -16.47
CA ALA A 127 2.15 -13.50 -16.93
C ALA A 127 0.96 -13.10 -17.85
N THR A 128 0.89 -11.83 -18.22
CA THR A 128 -0.16 -11.24 -19.05
C THR A 128 0.39 -11.00 -20.45
N GLY A 129 -0.08 -11.76 -21.44
CA GLY A 129 0.36 -11.61 -22.84
C GLY A 129 0.21 -12.88 -23.69
N GLY A 130 0.64 -12.79 -24.95
CA GLY A 130 0.77 -13.92 -25.89
C GLY A 130 2.17 -14.54 -25.89
N ASN A 131 2.32 -15.68 -26.56
CA ASN A 131 3.63 -16.31 -26.79
C ASN A 131 4.15 -15.95 -28.18
N GLY A 132 5.44 -15.63 -28.28
CA GLY A 132 6.09 -15.35 -29.56
C GLY A 132 7.51 -14.85 -29.37
N ASN A 133 8.19 -14.63 -30.49
CA ASN A 133 9.48 -13.95 -30.53
C ASN A 133 9.30 -12.64 -31.30
N ALA A 134 9.92 -11.57 -30.83
CA ALA A 134 9.97 -10.30 -31.55
C ALA A 134 11.40 -9.76 -31.48
N GLU A 135 11.87 -9.23 -32.61
CA GLU A 135 13.15 -8.55 -32.71
C GLU A 135 12.91 -7.30 -33.55
N SER A 136 12.99 -6.13 -32.90
CA SER A 136 12.74 -4.85 -33.54
C SER A 136 13.39 -3.72 -32.74
N GLU A 137 13.36 -2.52 -33.32
CA GLU A 137 13.75 -1.28 -32.66
C GLU A 137 12.91 -1.03 -31.40
N ILE A 138 13.54 -0.51 -30.35
CA ILE A 138 12.88 -0.08 -29.12
C ILE A 138 12.53 1.40 -29.23
N ILE A 139 11.25 1.73 -29.03
CA ILE A 139 10.78 3.12 -28.93
C ILE A 139 10.26 3.39 -27.54
N PHE A 140 10.72 4.49 -26.93
CA PHE A 140 10.25 4.94 -25.63
C PHE A 140 9.02 5.86 -25.78
N ILE A 141 7.94 5.54 -25.07
CA ILE A 141 6.65 6.27 -25.17
C ILE A 141 6.12 6.78 -23.82
N GLY A 142 7.00 7.21 -22.91
CA GLY A 142 6.54 7.78 -21.65
C GLY A 142 5.68 6.79 -20.86
N TYR A 143 4.41 7.11 -20.60
CA TYR A 143 3.47 6.27 -19.85
C TYR A 143 2.52 5.44 -20.72
N GLY A 144 2.56 5.58 -22.05
CA GLY A 144 1.65 4.89 -22.97
C GLY A 144 0.20 5.30 -22.84
N ILE A 145 -0.04 6.56 -22.49
CA ILE A 145 -1.39 7.10 -22.35
C ILE A 145 -1.83 7.71 -23.68
N SER A 146 -2.99 7.27 -24.18
CA SER A 146 -3.76 8.00 -25.19
C SER A 146 -5.09 8.42 -24.55
N ALA A 147 -5.30 9.73 -24.40
CA ALA A 147 -6.42 10.34 -23.72
C ALA A 147 -6.94 11.55 -24.51
N ALA A 148 -7.76 11.28 -25.53
CA ALA A 148 -8.28 12.30 -26.44
C ALA A 148 -9.11 13.39 -25.72
N ASP A 149 -9.86 13.05 -24.66
CA ASP A 149 -10.64 14.01 -23.86
C ASP A 149 -9.75 15.00 -23.09
N LYS A 150 -8.52 14.60 -22.80
CA LYS A 150 -7.49 15.43 -22.15
C LYS A 150 -6.53 16.09 -23.13
N LYS A 151 -6.70 15.84 -24.44
CA LYS A 151 -5.78 16.30 -25.50
C LYS A 151 -4.33 15.89 -25.19
N TYR A 152 -4.15 14.65 -24.76
CA TYR A 152 -2.86 14.09 -24.42
C TYR A 152 -2.69 12.73 -25.08
N ASP A 153 -1.58 12.53 -25.79
CA ASP A 153 -1.24 11.24 -26.38
C ASP A 153 0.28 11.06 -26.41
N ASP A 154 0.79 10.10 -25.64
CA ASP A 154 2.21 9.73 -25.63
C ASP A 154 2.69 9.17 -26.98
N TYR A 155 1.77 8.77 -27.85
CA TYR A 155 2.05 8.26 -29.19
C TYR A 155 2.00 9.35 -30.28
N GLU A 156 1.64 10.59 -29.95
CA GLU A 156 1.47 11.66 -30.95
C GLU A 156 2.79 11.92 -31.71
N GLY A 157 2.74 11.76 -33.04
CA GLY A 157 3.90 11.97 -33.91
C GLY A 157 4.95 10.85 -33.87
N ILE A 158 4.66 9.72 -33.22
CA ILE A 158 5.58 8.57 -33.10
C ILE A 158 5.01 7.37 -33.85
N ASP A 159 5.78 6.84 -34.81
CA ASP A 159 5.45 5.57 -35.47
C ASP A 159 5.92 4.39 -34.63
N VAL A 160 4.97 3.60 -34.13
CA VAL A 160 5.22 2.41 -33.30
C VAL A 160 4.92 1.10 -34.03
N ASP A 161 4.46 1.15 -35.29
CA ASP A 161 4.06 -0.06 -36.02
C ASP A 161 5.24 -1.02 -36.20
N GLY A 162 5.05 -2.29 -35.81
CA GLY A 162 6.08 -3.32 -35.83
C GLY A 162 7.27 -3.11 -34.88
N LYS A 163 7.22 -2.14 -33.96
CA LYS A 163 8.30 -1.83 -33.01
C LYS A 163 8.06 -2.41 -31.62
N VAL A 164 9.13 -2.55 -30.84
CA VAL A 164 9.04 -2.88 -29.41
C VAL A 164 8.87 -1.59 -28.63
N VAL A 165 7.82 -1.51 -27.82
CA VAL A 165 7.50 -0.31 -27.07
C VAL A 165 8.03 -0.41 -25.64
N LEU A 166 8.82 0.57 -25.21
CA LEU A 166 9.28 0.73 -23.83
C LEU A 166 8.47 1.83 -23.15
N MET A 167 7.91 1.52 -22.00
CA MET A 167 7.08 2.44 -21.23
C MET A 167 7.42 2.43 -19.75
N ILE A 168 7.20 3.57 -19.10
CA ILE A 168 7.22 3.68 -17.65
C ILE A 168 5.92 3.10 -17.13
N ARG A 169 6.04 2.01 -16.38
CA ARG A 169 4.94 1.49 -15.59
C ARG A 169 4.71 2.42 -14.39
N ARG A 170 3.48 2.90 -14.23
CA ARG A 170 3.05 3.51 -12.97
C ARG A 170 2.54 2.40 -12.06
N GLU A 171 3.22 2.21 -10.94
CA GLU A 171 2.71 1.43 -9.81
C GLU A 171 2.11 2.37 -8.75
#